data_AF-A0A0S4TWC5-F1
#
_entry.id   AF-A0A0S4TWC5-F1
#
_cell.length_a   1.000
_cell.length_b   1.000
_cell.length_c   1.000
_cell.angle_alpha   90.00
_cell.angle_beta   90.00
_cell.angle_gamma   90.00
#
_symmetry.space_group_name_H-M   'P 1'
#
loop_
_entity.id
_entity.type
_entity.pdbx_description
1 polymer ?
#
loop_
_entity_poly.entity_id
_entity_poly.type
_entity_poly.pdbx_seq_one_letter_code
_entity_poly.pdbx_strand_id
1 'polypeptide(L)'
;MQARIERTLVLSLAAAAVSALVACGGGGGSDSGSSPSTGQVQGKAVDFYLSQANVFFPDCNNQTTTTDSTGNFTFPSGCSKSAIKVSGGTDIGTGLAFGGVLLAPASDVAQGSTAVVTPFTTLLTQVGTDQSAALAARLGLQSSNLLTQDPMLDVTMLKSAVVLQQLIEQIAKALAGLSASTGGSLTAEAAAAAAAKAVGTTVIGSSGSVDLTSTTLISNAVAAAVTNSEAALPSSVQASIGTVAANVAALVTPLIASQVANVSAGLANATLGATPAATVAALQKAGALQSLSDSVQSSGSSLLVSSVTAAALGNAALASSLAALGNAVALGDESAINSAAAALGNNVDGSGISSVISAVKPTDYLRLDSITMNGTSVPLRGAVTVTGSTLTEIKAGVTQVGQPFGTGASEIRAGLRYVYNGNEVIVVIEKVALTFSNNQLVAAQIPPGTAFQFVVNGTVNARVSISSTGDSLFDSGSGQLTLSIATFLNKLRSSGILSSAQIQALTPTAPGTANITLVIGSETGQPVRVRTVSGSGTRAMPVVGVDTGDSAVVGYGIQTSLTLVP
;
A
#
# COMPACT_ATOMS: atom_id res chain seq x y z
N MET A 1 4.09 -11.87 -51.48
CA MET A 1 3.46 -13.13 -51.03
C MET A 1 4.17 -13.59 -49.77
N GLN A 2 3.60 -13.28 -48.61
CA GLN A 2 3.97 -13.82 -47.30
C GLN A 2 2.66 -13.94 -46.52
N ALA A 3 2.28 -15.17 -46.22
CA ALA A 3 1.04 -15.48 -45.51
C ALA A 3 1.22 -15.15 -44.02
N ARG A 4 0.40 -14.23 -43.51
CA ARG A 4 0.19 -14.06 -42.08
C ARG A 4 -0.70 -15.20 -41.59
N ILE A 5 -0.17 -16.04 -40.71
CA ILE A 5 -0.95 -17.00 -39.94
C ILE A 5 -1.43 -16.26 -38.69
N GLU A 6 -2.73 -15.97 -38.63
CA GLU A 6 -3.38 -15.44 -37.45
C GLU A 6 -3.49 -16.55 -36.39
N ARG A 7 -2.96 -16.31 -35.19
CA ARG A 7 -3.23 -17.15 -34.02
C ARG A 7 -4.48 -16.62 -33.34
N THR A 8 -5.54 -17.41 -33.42
CA THR A 8 -6.84 -17.21 -32.78
C THR A 8 -6.66 -17.21 -31.27
N LEU A 9 -6.80 -16.03 -30.65
CA LEU A 9 -6.89 -15.87 -29.20
C LEU A 9 -8.30 -16.29 -28.78
N VAL A 10 -8.45 -17.49 -28.22
CA VAL A 10 -9.73 -17.95 -27.65
C VAL A 10 -9.92 -17.24 -26.32
N LEU A 11 -10.58 -16.07 -26.36
CA LEU A 11 -11.18 -15.45 -25.18
C LEU A 11 -12.38 -16.31 -24.75
N SER A 12 -12.29 -16.93 -23.58
CA SER A 12 -13.46 -17.43 -22.87
C SER A 12 -14.32 -16.23 -22.44
N LEU A 13 -15.38 -15.97 -23.21
CA LEU A 13 -16.46 -15.05 -22.84
C LEU A 13 -17.13 -15.53 -21.55
N ALA A 14 -16.84 -14.88 -20.42
CA ALA A 14 -17.83 -14.75 -19.35
C ALA A 14 -18.69 -13.53 -19.71
N ALA A 15 -19.95 -13.78 -20.04
CA ALA A 15 -20.92 -12.75 -20.40
C ALA A 15 -21.16 -11.81 -19.20
N ALA A 16 -20.49 -10.66 -19.20
CA ALA A 16 -20.85 -9.54 -18.36
C ALA A 16 -22.14 -8.93 -18.91
N ALA A 17 -23.24 -9.13 -18.20
CA ALA A 17 -24.48 -8.42 -18.48
C ALA A 17 -24.25 -6.91 -18.29
N VAL A 18 -24.39 -6.18 -19.39
CA VAL A 18 -24.40 -4.72 -19.45
C VAL A 18 -25.46 -4.20 -18.49
N SER A 19 -25.04 -3.52 -17.42
CA SER A 19 -25.92 -2.66 -16.63
C SER A 19 -25.52 -1.22 -16.92
N ALA A 20 -26.47 -0.51 -17.53
CA ALA A 20 -26.32 0.82 -18.06
C ALA A 20 -25.84 1.84 -17.02
N LEU A 21 -24.99 2.76 -17.47
CA LEU A 21 -24.81 4.08 -16.89
C LEU A 21 -26.18 4.74 -16.73
N VAL A 22 -26.62 4.94 -15.49
CA VAL A 22 -27.54 6.04 -15.17
C VAL A 22 -26.72 7.10 -14.46
N ALA A 23 -26.32 8.09 -15.25
CA ALA A 23 -26.07 9.42 -14.75
C ALA A 23 -27.43 10.05 -14.37
N CYS A 24 -27.60 10.40 -13.10
CA CYS A 24 -28.53 11.42 -12.64
C CYS A 24 -27.77 12.12 -11.51
N GLY A 25 -27.41 13.40 -11.61
CA GLY A 25 -28.38 14.49 -11.72
C GLY A 25 -28.95 14.72 -10.33
N GLY A 26 -28.46 15.76 -9.64
CA GLY A 26 -28.85 16.07 -8.26
C GLY A 26 -30.34 16.33 -8.08
N GLY A 27 -30.82 16.08 -6.86
CA GLY A 27 -32.16 16.43 -6.39
C GLY A 27 -32.34 15.91 -4.96
N GLY A 28 -32.49 16.83 -4.01
CA GLY A 28 -32.74 16.48 -2.61
C GLY A 28 -34.13 15.88 -2.39
N GLY A 29 -34.27 15.16 -1.27
CA GLY A 29 -35.57 14.81 -0.70
C GLY A 29 -35.74 13.33 -0.39
N SER A 30 -35.82 13.06 0.92
CA SER A 30 -36.53 11.94 1.55
C SER A 30 -35.78 10.61 1.64
N ASP A 31 -35.10 10.43 2.77
CA ASP A 31 -34.70 9.14 3.32
C ASP A 31 -35.90 8.18 3.34
N SER A 32 -35.87 7.21 2.44
CA SER A 32 -36.64 5.96 2.55
C SER A 32 -35.68 4.79 2.63
N GLY A 33 -34.60 4.93 3.41
CA GLY A 33 -33.93 3.78 3.98
C GLY A 33 -34.91 3.12 4.94
N SER A 34 -35.43 1.95 4.60
CA SER A 34 -36.20 1.16 5.56
C SER A 34 -35.31 0.91 6.77
N SER A 35 -35.52 1.68 7.83
CA SER A 35 -34.89 1.42 9.11
C SER A 35 -35.25 -0.02 9.51
N PRO A 36 -34.27 -0.90 9.84
CA PRO A 36 -34.55 -2.27 10.18
C PRO A 36 -35.61 -2.34 11.28
N SER A 37 -36.57 -3.25 11.16
CA SER A 37 -37.54 -3.49 12.23
C SER A 37 -36.78 -3.80 13.52
N THR A 38 -37.12 -3.13 14.62
CA THR A 38 -36.57 -3.36 15.95
C THR A 38 -36.73 -4.84 16.32
N GLY A 39 -35.65 -5.64 16.19
CA GLY A 39 -35.64 -7.07 16.51
C GLY A 39 -34.78 -7.97 15.61
N GLN A 40 -34.27 -7.49 14.46
CA GLN A 40 -33.41 -8.29 13.59
C GLN A 40 -31.93 -8.26 14.03
N VAL A 41 -31.26 -9.42 13.94
CA VAL A 41 -29.83 -9.57 14.22
C VAL A 41 -29.04 -9.02 13.03
N GLN A 42 -28.10 -8.13 13.31
CA GLN A 42 -27.31 -7.43 12.29
C GLN A 42 -25.88 -7.96 12.26
N GLY A 43 -25.21 -7.78 11.13
CA GLY A 43 -23.79 -7.98 11.00
C GLY A 43 -23.15 -6.90 10.14
N LYS A 44 -21.82 -6.87 10.16
CA LYS A 44 -21.01 -5.91 9.39
C LYS A 44 -19.73 -6.56 8.86
N ALA A 45 -19.39 -6.32 7.60
CA ALA A 45 -18.14 -6.78 6.98
C ALA A 45 -17.14 -5.64 6.81
N VAL A 46 -15.90 -5.81 7.30
CA VAL A 46 -14.93 -4.72 7.45
C VAL A 46 -13.48 -5.13 7.11
N ASP A 47 -13.00 -4.62 5.98
CA ASP A 47 -11.62 -4.46 5.48
C ASP A 47 -11.36 -2.99 5.03
N PHE A 48 -11.98 -2.03 5.73
CA PHE A 48 -12.90 -1.00 5.19
C PHE A 48 -14.26 -1.60 4.85
N TYR A 49 -15.33 -0.81 4.87
CA TYR A 49 -16.64 -1.41 4.65
C TYR A 49 -16.73 -2.05 3.26
N LEU A 50 -17.16 -3.32 3.24
CA LEU A 50 -17.37 -4.04 1.99
C LEU A 50 -18.80 -3.81 1.53
N SER A 51 -18.99 -3.11 0.42
CA SER A 51 -20.30 -2.85 -0.17
C SER A 51 -20.70 -3.94 -1.15
N GLN A 52 -21.97 -4.36 -1.13
CA GLN A 52 -22.52 -5.38 -2.03
C GLN A 52 -21.76 -6.71 -2.02
N ALA A 53 -21.11 -7.03 -0.89
CA ALA A 53 -20.42 -8.29 -0.69
C ALA A 53 -21.43 -9.41 -0.42
N ASN A 54 -21.13 -10.61 -0.92
CA ASN A 54 -21.94 -11.79 -0.65
C ASN A 54 -21.61 -12.33 0.75
N VAL A 55 -22.63 -12.50 1.57
CA VAL A 55 -22.54 -13.04 2.93
C VAL A 55 -23.20 -14.40 2.96
N PHE A 56 -22.45 -15.42 3.38
CA PHE A 56 -22.83 -16.82 3.36
C PHE A 56 -22.83 -17.42 4.77
N PHE A 57 -23.89 -18.13 5.12
CA PHE A 57 -24.10 -18.76 6.42
C PHE A 57 -23.99 -20.30 6.27
N PRO A 58 -22.78 -20.89 6.38
CA PRO A 58 -22.55 -22.32 6.14
C PRO A 58 -23.38 -23.23 7.06
N ASP A 59 -23.56 -22.85 8.32
CA ASP A 59 -24.24 -23.68 9.32
C ASP A 59 -25.76 -23.46 9.32
N CYS A 60 -26.27 -22.67 8.37
CA CYS A 60 -27.68 -22.30 8.27
C CYS A 60 -28.23 -22.61 6.87
N ASN A 61 -28.18 -23.88 6.47
CA ASN A 61 -28.63 -24.35 5.15
C ASN A 61 -28.02 -23.55 3.99
N ASN A 62 -26.80 -23.04 4.16
CA ASN A 62 -26.09 -22.26 3.14
C ASN A 62 -26.87 -21.01 2.67
N GLN A 63 -27.68 -20.41 3.56
CA GLN A 63 -28.40 -19.19 3.24
C GLN A 63 -27.43 -18.02 2.97
N THR A 64 -27.89 -17.04 2.20
CA THR A 64 -27.10 -15.88 1.79
C THR A 64 -27.84 -14.58 1.99
N THR A 65 -27.08 -13.50 2.11
CA THR A 65 -27.53 -12.11 2.06
C THR A 65 -26.42 -11.25 1.46
N THR A 66 -26.63 -9.94 1.32
CA THR A 66 -25.65 -9.00 0.80
C THR A 66 -25.44 -7.83 1.74
N THR A 67 -24.25 -7.24 1.72
CA THR A 67 -23.97 -6.02 2.47
C THR A 67 -24.48 -4.75 1.78
N ASP A 68 -24.85 -3.75 2.56
CA ASP A 68 -25.18 -2.40 2.09
C ASP A 68 -23.91 -1.55 1.81
N SER A 69 -24.08 -0.27 1.44
CA SER A 69 -22.97 0.67 1.17
C SER A 69 -22.05 0.97 2.37
N THR A 70 -22.48 0.59 3.58
CA THR A 70 -21.74 0.75 4.83
C THR A 70 -21.35 -0.59 5.44
N GLY A 71 -21.41 -1.67 4.65
CA GLY A 71 -20.98 -2.99 5.04
C GLY A 71 -21.96 -3.74 5.95
N ASN A 72 -23.13 -3.18 6.28
CA ASN A 72 -24.10 -3.86 7.13
C ASN A 72 -24.87 -4.93 6.35
N PHE A 73 -25.26 -5.98 7.05
CA PHE A 73 -26.20 -6.97 6.55
C PHE A 73 -27.13 -7.43 7.67
N THR A 74 -28.25 -8.02 7.29
CA THR A 74 -29.21 -8.62 8.21
C THR A 74 -29.15 -10.13 8.12
N PHE A 75 -29.13 -10.80 9.26
CA PHE A 75 -29.14 -12.26 9.32
C PHE A 75 -30.48 -12.80 8.79
N PRO A 76 -30.45 -13.83 7.93
CA PRO A 76 -31.65 -14.58 7.61
C PRO A 76 -32.25 -15.23 8.87
N SER A 77 -33.56 -15.48 8.83
CA SER A 77 -34.30 -16.02 9.98
C SER A 77 -33.71 -17.36 10.44
N GLY A 78 -33.36 -17.45 11.73
CA GLY A 78 -32.80 -18.65 12.34
C GLY A 78 -31.28 -18.83 12.18
N CYS A 79 -30.58 -17.91 11.50
CA CYS A 79 -29.15 -18.03 11.23
C CYS A 79 -28.23 -17.33 12.25
N SER A 80 -28.76 -16.77 13.34
CA SER A 80 -28.00 -15.96 14.32
C SER A 80 -26.89 -16.71 15.07
N LYS A 81 -26.79 -18.04 14.89
CA LYS A 81 -25.75 -18.91 15.49
C LYS A 81 -24.74 -19.44 14.48
N SER A 82 -24.92 -19.13 13.20
CA SER A 82 -24.05 -19.65 12.14
C SER A 82 -22.71 -18.95 12.14
N ALA A 83 -21.65 -19.65 11.70
CA ALA A 83 -20.47 -18.98 11.20
C ALA A 83 -20.83 -18.11 9.98
N ILE A 84 -19.93 -17.20 9.62
CA ILE A 84 -20.16 -16.24 8.53
C ILE A 84 -18.96 -16.26 7.60
N LYS A 85 -19.23 -16.28 6.30
CA LYS A 85 -18.24 -16.09 5.24
C LYS A 85 -18.65 -14.93 4.36
N VAL A 86 -17.74 -13.98 4.14
CA VAL A 86 -17.95 -12.82 3.26
C VAL A 86 -16.93 -12.85 2.13
N SER A 87 -17.40 -12.60 0.91
CA SER A 87 -16.56 -12.60 -0.31
C SER A 87 -17.16 -11.68 -1.38
N GLY A 88 -16.31 -11.16 -2.28
CA GLY A 88 -16.73 -10.25 -3.34
C GLY A 88 -17.20 -8.89 -2.80
N GLY A 89 -17.94 -8.15 -3.63
CA GLY A 89 -18.32 -6.77 -3.33
C GLY A 89 -17.20 -5.78 -3.64
N THR A 90 -17.36 -4.55 -3.18
CA THR A 90 -16.43 -3.43 -3.38
C THR A 90 -15.97 -2.90 -2.05
N ASP A 91 -14.66 -2.84 -1.86
CA ASP A 91 -14.05 -2.20 -0.71
C ASP A 91 -14.17 -0.68 -0.82
N ILE A 92 -14.79 0.00 0.15
CA ILE A 92 -15.02 1.46 0.04
C ILE A 92 -13.73 2.28 0.15
N GLY A 93 -12.67 1.73 0.75
CA GLY A 93 -11.40 2.43 0.87
C GLY A 93 -10.77 2.60 -0.51
N THR A 94 -10.60 1.48 -1.21
CA THR A 94 -9.96 1.44 -2.53
C THR A 94 -10.90 1.71 -3.70
N GLY A 95 -12.21 1.50 -3.52
CA GLY A 95 -13.18 1.46 -4.62
C GLY A 95 -13.01 0.26 -5.56
N LEU A 96 -12.20 -0.75 -5.17
CA LEU A 96 -11.91 -1.94 -5.97
C LEU A 96 -12.74 -3.14 -5.51
N ALA A 97 -12.86 -4.13 -6.39
CA ALA A 97 -13.48 -5.40 -6.03
C ALA A 97 -12.68 -6.10 -4.93
N PHE A 98 -13.36 -6.56 -3.87
CA PHE A 98 -12.74 -7.31 -2.80
C PHE A 98 -12.42 -8.73 -3.27
N GLY A 99 -11.12 -9.04 -3.39
CA GLY A 99 -10.62 -10.33 -3.86
C GLY A 99 -10.39 -11.37 -2.77
N GLY A 100 -10.54 -10.99 -1.49
CA GLY A 100 -10.32 -11.85 -0.35
C GLY A 100 -11.55 -12.63 0.12
N VAL A 101 -11.38 -13.29 1.26
CA VAL A 101 -12.47 -13.94 2.01
C VAL A 101 -12.34 -13.52 3.47
N LEU A 102 -13.41 -12.98 4.06
CA LEU A 102 -13.49 -12.73 5.49
C LEU A 102 -14.35 -13.81 6.16
N LEU A 103 -13.93 -14.26 7.34
CA LEU A 103 -14.64 -15.26 8.13
C LEU A 103 -14.95 -14.72 9.52
N ALA A 104 -16.08 -15.13 10.08
CA ALA A 104 -16.36 -15.00 11.50
C ALA A 104 -16.81 -16.35 12.06
N PRO A 105 -16.36 -16.71 13.28
CA PRO A 105 -16.73 -17.97 13.91
C PRO A 105 -18.22 -17.98 14.26
N ALA A 106 -18.79 -19.19 14.35
CA ALA A 106 -20.14 -19.37 14.88
C ALA A 106 -20.23 -18.81 16.30
N SER A 107 -21.20 -17.93 16.54
CA SER A 107 -21.45 -17.33 17.85
C SER A 107 -22.93 -17.01 17.99
N ASP A 108 -23.46 -17.01 19.22
CA ASP A 108 -24.86 -16.69 19.47
C ASP A 108 -25.04 -15.16 19.51
N VAL A 109 -25.34 -14.57 18.35
CA VAL A 109 -25.46 -13.12 18.22
C VAL A 109 -26.82 -12.68 18.75
N ALA A 110 -26.82 -12.01 19.91
CA ALA A 110 -28.03 -11.52 20.55
C ALA A 110 -28.73 -10.43 19.70
N GLN A 111 -30.06 -10.34 19.81
CA GLN A 111 -30.82 -9.24 19.21
C GLN A 111 -30.29 -7.88 19.68
N GLY A 112 -30.20 -6.91 18.77
CA GLY A 112 -29.62 -5.60 19.03
C GLY A 112 -28.08 -5.59 19.04
N SER A 113 -27.42 -6.73 18.89
CA SER A 113 -25.97 -6.82 18.68
C SER A 113 -25.63 -6.86 17.18
N THR A 114 -24.38 -6.50 16.87
CA THR A 114 -23.84 -6.58 15.51
C THR A 114 -22.67 -7.56 15.49
N ALA A 115 -22.77 -8.61 14.66
CA ALA A 115 -21.63 -9.46 14.37
C ALA A 115 -20.63 -8.71 13.48
N VAL A 116 -19.34 -8.82 13.76
CA VAL A 116 -18.32 -8.14 12.96
C VAL A 116 -17.46 -9.17 12.25
N VAL A 117 -17.36 -9.06 10.92
CA VAL A 117 -16.54 -9.95 10.06
C VAL A 117 -15.35 -9.16 9.55
N THR A 118 -14.15 -9.48 10.02
CA THR A 118 -12.91 -8.73 9.78
C THR A 118 -11.73 -9.67 9.45
N PRO A 119 -10.60 -9.12 9.01
CA PRO A 119 -9.34 -9.87 8.96
C PRO A 119 -8.97 -10.51 10.30
N PHE A 120 -9.31 -9.89 11.44
CA PHE A 120 -9.04 -10.47 12.76
C PHE A 120 -9.91 -11.70 13.06
N THR A 121 -11.23 -11.62 12.84
CA THR A 121 -12.12 -12.78 13.01
C THR A 121 -11.78 -13.88 12.01
N THR A 122 -11.23 -13.53 10.85
CA THR A 122 -10.74 -14.47 9.86
C THR A 122 -9.58 -15.30 10.40
N LEU A 123 -8.58 -14.65 11.00
CA LEU A 123 -7.50 -15.36 11.69
C LEU A 123 -8.02 -16.24 12.82
N LEU A 124 -8.91 -15.71 13.67
CA LEU A 124 -9.45 -16.42 14.83
C LEU A 124 -10.29 -17.65 14.44
N THR A 125 -10.92 -17.62 13.28
CA THR A 125 -11.59 -18.80 12.71
C THR A 125 -10.60 -19.91 12.37
N GLN A 126 -9.35 -19.56 12.03
CA GLN A 126 -8.31 -20.53 11.65
C GLN A 126 -7.48 -21.04 12.84
N VAL A 127 -7.28 -20.22 13.87
CA VAL A 127 -6.39 -20.51 15.00
C VAL A 127 -7.11 -20.73 16.34
N GLY A 128 -8.41 -20.53 16.39
CA GLY A 128 -9.24 -20.64 17.60
C GLY A 128 -9.53 -19.28 18.25
N THR A 129 -10.77 -19.08 18.69
CA THR A 129 -11.24 -17.81 19.29
C THR A 129 -10.61 -17.49 20.63
N ASP A 130 -10.22 -18.53 21.36
CA ASP A 130 -9.48 -18.50 22.62
C ASP A 130 -8.08 -17.88 22.47
N GLN A 131 -7.57 -17.77 21.25
CA GLN A 131 -6.34 -17.03 20.95
C GLN A 131 -6.53 -15.52 20.79
N SER A 132 -7.76 -14.98 20.92
CA SER A 132 -8.05 -13.56 20.69
C SER A 132 -7.15 -12.62 21.51
N ALA A 133 -6.95 -12.91 22.80
CA ALA A 133 -6.11 -12.08 23.67
C ALA A 133 -4.63 -12.15 23.26
N ALA A 134 -4.14 -13.34 22.92
CA ALA A 134 -2.78 -13.53 22.44
C ALA A 134 -2.55 -12.77 21.12
N LEU A 135 -3.47 -12.93 20.15
CA LEU A 135 -3.40 -12.25 18.86
C LEU A 135 -3.42 -10.72 19.03
N ALA A 136 -4.32 -10.18 19.85
CA ALA A 136 -4.39 -8.75 20.14
C ALA A 136 -3.07 -8.23 20.75
N ALA A 137 -2.49 -8.97 21.71
CA ALA A 137 -1.22 -8.60 22.33
C ALA A 137 -0.06 -8.61 21.34
N ARG A 138 0.00 -9.61 20.44
CA ARG A 138 1.02 -9.68 19.38
C ARG A 138 0.91 -8.53 18.39
N LEU A 139 -0.30 -8.13 18.03
CA LEU A 139 -0.55 -7.05 17.07
C LEU A 139 -0.46 -5.64 17.70
N GLY A 140 -0.14 -5.52 18.99
CA GLY A 140 -0.11 -4.23 19.68
C GLY A 140 -1.49 -3.58 19.85
N LEU A 141 -2.55 -4.39 19.85
CA LEU A 141 -3.95 -3.98 19.98
C LEU A 141 -4.48 -4.27 21.40
N GLN A 142 -3.66 -4.05 22.44
CA GLN A 142 -4.07 -4.38 23.80
C GLN A 142 -5.35 -3.60 24.16
N SER A 143 -6.32 -4.29 24.76
CA SER A 143 -7.68 -3.78 25.09
C SER A 143 -8.71 -3.79 23.97
N SER A 144 -8.34 -4.19 22.74
CA SER A 144 -9.31 -4.36 21.65
C SER A 144 -10.03 -5.71 21.74
N ASN A 145 -11.34 -5.74 21.44
CA ASN A 145 -12.06 -7.00 21.25
C ASN A 145 -12.10 -7.36 19.77
N LEU A 146 -11.20 -8.26 19.36
CA LEU A 146 -11.05 -8.67 17.95
C LEU A 146 -12.29 -9.39 17.36
N LEU A 147 -13.21 -9.88 18.21
CA LEU A 147 -14.40 -10.60 17.75
C LEU A 147 -15.61 -9.69 17.49
N THR A 148 -15.65 -8.49 18.09
CA THR A 148 -16.86 -7.66 18.08
C THR A 148 -16.62 -6.20 17.76
N GLN A 149 -15.38 -5.71 17.80
CA GLN A 149 -15.08 -4.31 17.57
C GLN A 149 -14.88 -4.03 16.09
N ASP A 150 -15.54 -2.98 15.59
CA ASP A 150 -15.43 -2.50 14.21
C ASP A 150 -14.10 -1.73 14.02
N PRO A 151 -13.17 -2.21 13.17
CA PRO A 151 -11.91 -1.52 12.92
C PRO A 151 -12.07 -0.09 12.38
N MET A 152 -13.18 0.26 11.70
CA MET A 152 -13.41 1.62 11.21
C MET A 152 -13.66 2.64 12.33
N LEU A 153 -13.82 2.18 13.57
CA LEU A 153 -14.02 3.02 14.76
C LEU A 153 -12.77 3.07 15.67
N ASP A 154 -11.69 2.39 15.31
CA ASP A 154 -10.42 2.41 16.03
C ASP A 154 -9.27 2.46 15.01
N VAL A 155 -8.52 3.56 14.99
CA VAL A 155 -7.49 3.78 13.97
C VAL A 155 -6.36 2.74 14.03
N THR A 156 -6.06 2.22 15.22
CA THR A 156 -5.00 1.22 15.41
C THR A 156 -5.48 -0.13 14.87
N MET A 157 -6.73 -0.49 15.16
CA MET A 157 -7.36 -1.67 14.57
C MET A 157 -7.49 -1.56 13.05
N LEU A 158 -7.87 -0.40 12.52
CA LEU A 158 -7.98 -0.17 11.07
C LEU A 158 -6.65 -0.43 10.37
N LYS A 159 -5.57 0.20 10.85
CA LYS A 159 -4.21 0.03 10.31
C LYS A 159 -3.82 -1.44 10.30
N SER A 160 -3.96 -2.11 11.44
CA SER A 160 -3.59 -3.51 11.58
C SER A 160 -4.47 -4.44 10.72
N ALA A 161 -5.78 -4.18 10.61
CA ALA A 161 -6.70 -4.99 9.81
C ALA A 161 -6.35 -4.95 8.32
N VAL A 162 -6.15 -3.75 7.77
CA VAL A 162 -5.83 -3.55 6.35
C VAL A 162 -4.48 -4.14 5.98
N VAL A 163 -3.44 -3.90 6.82
CA VAL A 163 -2.10 -4.47 6.59
C VAL A 163 -2.15 -6.01 6.67
N LEU A 164 -2.92 -6.56 7.61
CA LEU A 164 -3.09 -7.99 7.77
C LEU A 164 -3.81 -8.62 6.58
N GLN A 165 -4.91 -8.03 6.12
CA GLN A 165 -5.62 -8.51 4.95
C GLN A 165 -4.71 -8.48 3.73
N GLN A 166 -3.94 -7.41 3.55
CA GLN A 166 -3.05 -7.33 2.42
C GLN A 166 -1.98 -8.42 2.44
N LEU A 167 -1.42 -8.73 3.61
CA LEU A 167 -0.49 -9.84 3.77
C LEU A 167 -1.14 -11.19 3.39
N ILE A 168 -2.34 -11.47 3.90
CA ILE A 168 -3.09 -12.70 3.58
C ILE A 168 -3.31 -12.82 2.07
N GLU A 169 -3.78 -11.76 1.43
CA GLU A 169 -4.06 -11.76 -0.01
C GLU A 169 -2.81 -11.95 -0.87
N GLN A 170 -1.69 -11.30 -0.52
CA GLN A 170 -0.46 -11.48 -1.27
C GLN A 170 0.10 -12.91 -1.16
N ILE A 171 -0.03 -13.53 0.02
CA ILE A 171 0.32 -14.94 0.20
C ILE A 171 -0.64 -15.83 -0.62
N ALA A 172 -1.94 -15.57 -0.58
CA ALA A 172 -2.92 -16.32 -1.38
C ALA A 172 -2.64 -16.22 -2.90
N LYS A 173 -2.23 -15.05 -3.39
CA LYS A 173 -1.79 -14.85 -4.78
C LYS A 173 -0.53 -15.66 -5.11
N ALA A 174 0.43 -15.74 -4.19
CA ALA A 174 1.62 -16.59 -4.36
C ALA A 174 1.22 -18.09 -4.45
N LEU A 175 0.27 -18.54 -3.62
CA LEU A 175 -0.26 -19.90 -3.68
C LEU A 175 -1.02 -20.18 -4.98
N ALA A 176 -1.77 -19.21 -5.51
CA ALA A 176 -2.39 -19.33 -6.83
C ALA A 176 -1.32 -19.50 -7.93
N GLY A 177 -0.22 -18.73 -7.85
CA GLY A 177 0.93 -18.90 -8.76
C GLY A 177 1.61 -20.27 -8.62
N LEU A 178 1.71 -20.81 -7.40
CA LEU A 178 2.23 -22.16 -7.14
C LEU A 178 1.34 -23.23 -7.77
N SER A 179 0.02 -23.11 -7.59
CA SER A 179 -0.96 -24.01 -8.20
C SER A 179 -0.85 -24.00 -9.72
N ALA A 180 -0.72 -22.81 -10.33
CA ALA A 180 -0.52 -22.66 -11.77
C ALA A 180 0.82 -23.25 -12.27
N SER A 181 1.92 -23.04 -11.56
CA SER A 181 3.25 -23.58 -11.90
C SER A 181 3.29 -25.11 -11.84
N THR A 182 2.56 -25.69 -10.89
CA THR A 182 2.65 -27.12 -10.57
C THR A 182 1.52 -27.96 -11.18
N GLY A 183 0.41 -27.34 -11.60
CA GLY A 183 -0.79 -28.04 -12.07
C GLY A 183 -1.68 -28.55 -10.94
N GLY A 184 -1.71 -27.85 -9.80
CA GLY A 184 -2.56 -28.18 -8.66
C GLY A 184 -4.04 -27.80 -8.85
N SER A 185 -4.87 -28.16 -7.87
CA SER A 185 -6.33 -27.88 -7.86
C SER A 185 -6.73 -26.85 -6.79
N LEU A 186 -5.77 -26.10 -6.26
CA LEU A 186 -5.99 -25.15 -5.19
C LEU A 186 -6.93 -24.01 -5.66
N THR A 187 -8.09 -23.88 -5.00
CA THR A 187 -9.04 -22.79 -5.27
C THR A 187 -8.61 -21.50 -4.59
N ALA A 188 -9.18 -20.37 -5.00
CA ALA A 188 -8.91 -19.07 -4.39
C ALA A 188 -9.27 -19.05 -2.89
N GLU A 189 -10.40 -19.66 -2.52
CA GLU A 189 -10.85 -19.76 -1.14
C GLU A 189 -9.93 -20.65 -0.29
N ALA A 190 -9.47 -21.77 -0.84
CA ALA A 190 -8.54 -22.65 -0.17
C ALA A 190 -7.18 -21.97 0.03
N ALA A 191 -6.71 -21.22 -0.97
CA ALA A 191 -5.49 -20.41 -0.87
C ALA A 191 -5.62 -19.31 0.20
N ALA A 192 -6.75 -18.59 0.24
CA ALA A 192 -7.02 -17.58 1.24
C ALA A 192 -7.08 -18.17 2.67
N ALA A 193 -7.73 -19.33 2.84
CA ALA A 193 -7.76 -20.03 4.12
C ALA A 193 -6.38 -20.51 4.58
N ALA A 194 -5.59 -21.10 3.67
CA ALA A 194 -4.22 -21.54 3.95
C ALA A 194 -3.31 -20.36 4.34
N ALA A 195 -3.43 -19.23 3.64
CA ALA A 195 -2.73 -17.98 3.94
C ALA A 195 -3.15 -17.41 5.31
N ALA A 196 -4.44 -17.26 5.56
CA ALA A 196 -4.95 -16.76 6.84
C ALA A 196 -4.50 -17.64 8.02
N LYS A 197 -4.59 -18.97 7.89
CA LYS A 197 -4.10 -19.90 8.91
C LYS A 197 -2.60 -19.72 9.16
N ALA A 198 -1.80 -19.63 8.10
CA ALA A 198 -0.35 -19.47 8.21
C ALA A 198 0.05 -18.15 8.88
N VAL A 199 -0.59 -17.04 8.50
CA VAL A 199 -0.37 -15.73 9.12
C VAL A 199 -0.76 -15.78 10.59
N GLY A 200 -1.95 -16.30 10.91
CA GLY A 200 -2.44 -16.42 12.29
C GLY A 200 -1.50 -17.24 13.18
N THR A 201 -1.09 -18.42 12.74
CA THR A 201 -0.15 -19.28 13.48
C THR A 201 1.22 -18.62 13.66
N THR A 202 1.74 -17.94 12.63
CA THR A 202 3.04 -17.26 12.70
C THR A 202 3.01 -16.08 13.67
N VAL A 203 1.93 -15.28 13.66
CA VAL A 203 1.77 -14.15 14.58
C VAL A 203 1.67 -14.64 16.02
N ILE A 204 0.82 -15.64 16.29
CA ILE A 204 0.63 -16.19 17.64
C ILE A 204 1.92 -16.83 18.19
N GLY A 205 2.63 -17.57 17.34
CA GLY A 205 3.88 -18.24 17.68
C GLY A 205 5.08 -17.31 17.84
N SER A 206 4.97 -16.05 17.46
CA SER A 206 6.04 -15.05 17.63
C SER A 206 6.22 -14.67 19.11
N SER A 207 7.40 -14.17 19.48
CA SER A 207 7.65 -13.57 20.79
C SER A 207 7.56 -12.04 20.70
N GLY A 208 7.09 -11.38 21.76
CA GLY A 208 6.86 -9.93 21.76
C GLY A 208 5.74 -9.46 20.83
N SER A 209 5.77 -8.16 20.49
CA SER A 209 4.92 -7.57 19.44
C SER A 209 5.46 -7.95 18.07
N VAL A 210 4.57 -8.17 17.10
CA VAL A 210 4.97 -8.48 15.72
C VAL A 210 5.02 -7.23 14.87
N ASP A 211 5.97 -7.21 13.94
CA ASP A 211 5.99 -6.30 12.80
C ASP A 211 5.51 -7.08 11.56
N LEU A 212 4.33 -6.72 11.06
CA LEU A 212 3.73 -7.36 9.89
C LEU A 212 4.51 -7.11 8.59
N THR A 213 5.46 -6.17 8.59
CA THR A 213 6.36 -5.88 7.47
C THR A 213 7.68 -6.67 7.54
N SER A 214 7.91 -7.41 8.64
CA SER A 214 9.12 -8.20 8.85
C SER A 214 9.27 -9.31 7.82
N THR A 215 10.38 -9.30 7.09
CA THR A 215 10.70 -10.35 6.10
C THR A 215 10.76 -11.74 6.72
N THR A 216 11.19 -11.86 7.98
CA THR A 216 11.23 -13.16 8.68
C THR A 216 9.83 -13.68 8.96
N LEU A 217 8.93 -12.82 9.46
CA LEU A 217 7.53 -13.19 9.71
C LEU A 217 6.84 -13.58 8.41
N ILE A 218 7.00 -12.75 7.37
CA ILE A 218 6.40 -13.00 6.05
C ILE A 218 6.93 -14.30 5.44
N SER A 219 8.24 -14.53 5.50
CA SER A 219 8.85 -15.78 4.99
C SER A 219 8.28 -17.01 5.69
N ASN A 220 8.15 -16.94 7.02
CA ASN A 220 7.57 -18.05 7.80
C ASN A 220 6.09 -18.28 7.44
N ALA A 221 5.32 -17.20 7.28
CA ALA A 221 3.91 -17.29 6.89
C ALA A 221 3.76 -17.84 5.46
N VAL A 222 4.59 -17.43 4.50
CA VAL A 222 4.57 -17.98 3.13
C VAL A 222 4.89 -19.47 3.14
N ALA A 223 5.98 -19.88 3.83
CA ALA A 223 6.36 -21.28 3.91
C ALA A 223 5.25 -22.13 4.56
N ALA A 224 4.68 -21.67 5.67
CA ALA A 224 3.57 -22.35 6.33
C ALA A 224 2.30 -22.41 5.46
N ALA A 225 2.02 -21.39 4.65
CA ALA A 225 0.88 -21.37 3.74
C ALA A 225 1.01 -22.40 2.61
N VAL A 226 2.23 -22.60 2.10
CA VAL A 226 2.54 -23.65 1.13
C VAL A 226 2.30 -25.02 1.76
N THR A 227 2.82 -25.27 2.97
CA THR A 227 2.58 -26.53 3.69
C THR A 227 1.10 -26.77 4.00
N ASN A 228 0.36 -25.73 4.40
CA ASN A 228 -1.09 -25.83 4.62
C ASN A 228 -1.87 -26.19 3.35
N SER A 229 -1.29 -25.98 2.16
CA SER A 229 -1.90 -26.26 0.86
C SER A 229 -1.48 -27.62 0.28
N GLU A 230 -0.63 -28.39 0.96
CA GLU A 230 0.02 -29.61 0.46
C GLU A 230 -0.96 -30.60 -0.18
N ALA A 231 -2.11 -30.84 0.46
CA ALA A 231 -3.11 -31.79 -0.02
C ALA A 231 -3.75 -31.42 -1.37
N ALA A 232 -3.70 -30.15 -1.76
CA ALA A 232 -4.24 -29.65 -3.04
C ALA A 232 -3.16 -29.57 -4.15
N LEU A 233 -1.91 -29.90 -3.83
CA LEU A 233 -0.79 -29.90 -4.77
C LEU A 233 -0.54 -31.30 -5.34
N PRO A 234 0.08 -31.43 -6.52
CA PRO A 234 0.42 -32.73 -7.10
C PRO A 234 1.40 -33.53 -6.24
N SER A 235 1.34 -34.85 -6.32
CA SER A 235 2.20 -35.77 -5.53
C SER A 235 3.70 -35.53 -5.69
N SER A 236 4.14 -35.12 -6.88
CA SER A 236 5.53 -34.74 -7.14
C SER A 236 6.00 -33.53 -6.33
N VAL A 237 5.09 -32.61 -6.00
CA VAL A 237 5.37 -31.43 -5.16
C VAL A 237 5.31 -31.80 -3.69
N GLN A 238 4.31 -32.61 -3.29
CA GLN A 238 4.16 -33.09 -1.91
C GLN A 238 5.42 -33.79 -1.39
N ALA A 239 6.05 -34.63 -2.23
CA ALA A 239 7.29 -35.34 -1.90
C ALA A 239 8.48 -34.43 -1.53
N SER A 240 8.41 -33.13 -1.84
CA SER A 240 9.46 -32.14 -1.53
C SER A 240 8.88 -30.86 -0.92
N ILE A 241 7.73 -30.95 -0.24
CA ILE A 241 6.96 -29.79 0.21
C ILE A 241 7.78 -28.81 1.06
N GLY A 242 8.70 -29.31 1.91
CA GLY A 242 9.58 -28.46 2.72
C GLY A 242 10.53 -27.60 1.87
N THR A 243 11.10 -28.17 0.81
CA THR A 243 11.95 -27.43 -0.13
C THR A 243 11.14 -26.44 -0.96
N VAL A 244 9.96 -26.85 -1.43
CA VAL A 244 9.06 -25.98 -2.19
C VAL A 244 8.62 -24.79 -1.33
N ALA A 245 8.23 -25.02 -0.08
CA ALA A 245 7.87 -23.98 0.87
C ALA A 245 9.02 -22.98 1.08
N ALA A 246 10.24 -23.47 1.31
CA ALA A 246 11.42 -22.61 1.48
C ALA A 246 11.74 -21.79 0.23
N ASN A 247 11.67 -22.41 -0.95
CA ASN A 247 11.98 -21.76 -2.22
C ASN A 247 10.92 -20.75 -2.64
N VAL A 248 9.63 -21.05 -2.45
CA VAL A 248 8.54 -20.09 -2.67
C VAL A 248 8.69 -18.91 -1.71
N ALA A 249 8.95 -19.17 -0.42
CA ALA A 249 9.19 -18.11 0.55
C ALA A 249 10.38 -17.22 0.16
N ALA A 250 11.52 -17.80 -0.22
CA ALA A 250 12.69 -17.06 -0.70
C ALA A 250 12.36 -16.18 -1.92
N LEU A 251 11.53 -16.68 -2.84
CA LEU A 251 11.16 -16.01 -4.07
C LEU A 251 10.20 -14.83 -3.86
N VAL A 252 9.13 -14.99 -3.06
CA VAL A 252 8.07 -13.96 -2.97
C VAL A 252 8.19 -13.03 -1.77
N THR A 253 8.87 -13.44 -0.70
CA THR A 253 8.97 -12.63 0.54
C THR A 253 9.42 -11.20 0.27
N PRO A 254 10.46 -10.92 -0.54
CA PRO A 254 10.89 -9.54 -0.78
C PRO A 254 9.79 -8.67 -1.41
N LEU A 255 9.03 -9.22 -2.36
CA LEU A 255 7.95 -8.50 -3.03
C LEU A 255 6.76 -8.27 -2.08
N ILE A 256 6.34 -9.30 -1.36
CA ILE A 256 5.24 -9.20 -0.38
C ILE A 256 5.61 -8.20 0.71
N ALA A 257 6.82 -8.28 1.26
CA ALA A 257 7.30 -7.34 2.28
C ALA A 257 7.30 -5.90 1.78
N SER A 258 7.76 -5.65 0.54
CA SER A 258 7.72 -4.30 -0.03
C SER A 258 6.30 -3.77 -0.18
N GLN A 259 5.34 -4.61 -0.58
CA GLN A 259 3.95 -4.19 -0.75
C GLN A 259 3.28 -3.91 0.59
N VAL A 260 3.42 -4.82 1.56
CA VAL A 260 2.87 -4.68 2.91
C VAL A 260 3.50 -3.48 3.63
N ALA A 261 4.81 -3.25 3.47
CA ALA A 261 5.48 -2.07 4.00
C ALA A 261 4.94 -0.77 3.39
N ASN A 262 4.67 -0.73 2.09
CA ASN A 262 4.09 0.44 1.44
C ASN A 262 2.65 0.71 1.90
N VAL A 263 1.84 -0.32 2.16
CA VAL A 263 0.50 -0.17 2.75
C VAL A 263 0.59 0.35 4.19
N SER A 264 1.45 -0.26 5.01
CA SER A 264 1.69 0.18 6.39
C SER A 264 2.16 1.64 6.47
N ALA A 265 3.14 2.02 5.64
CA ALA A 265 3.63 3.39 5.53
C ALA A 265 2.55 4.35 5.04
N GLY A 266 1.70 3.90 4.10
CA GLY A 266 0.57 4.67 3.59
C GLY A 266 -0.41 5.08 4.69
N LEU A 267 -0.66 4.17 5.63
CA LEU A 267 -1.59 4.37 6.75
C LEU A 267 -0.93 4.89 8.03
N ALA A 268 0.40 5.12 8.05
CA ALA A 268 1.13 5.47 9.26
C ALA A 268 0.53 6.68 10.00
N ASN A 269 0.16 7.72 9.23
CA ASN A 269 -0.42 8.97 9.74
C ASN A 269 -1.96 8.99 9.69
N ALA A 270 -2.63 7.85 9.46
CA ALA A 270 -4.09 7.82 9.44
C ALA A 270 -4.69 8.27 10.79
N THR A 271 -5.77 9.03 10.70
CA THR A 271 -6.63 9.49 11.80
C THR A 271 -8.09 9.16 11.48
N LEU A 272 -8.94 9.05 12.50
CA LEU A 272 -10.38 8.86 12.28
C LEU A 272 -11.05 10.19 11.99
N GLY A 273 -11.90 10.20 10.96
CA GLY A 273 -12.87 11.27 10.75
C GLY A 273 -14.08 11.11 11.68
N ALA A 274 -14.99 12.08 11.63
CA ALA A 274 -16.25 12.03 12.38
C ALA A 274 -17.16 10.85 12.00
N THR A 275 -16.96 10.29 10.81
CA THR A 275 -17.63 9.09 10.31
C THR A 275 -16.64 8.22 9.54
N PRO A 276 -16.91 6.92 9.36
CA PRO A 276 -16.11 6.04 8.49
C PRO A 276 -15.91 6.59 7.07
N ALA A 277 -16.94 7.20 6.49
CA ALA A 277 -16.83 7.85 5.17
C ALA A 277 -15.88 9.06 5.19
N ALA A 278 -15.92 9.86 6.26
CA ALA A 278 -14.97 10.97 6.43
C ALA A 278 -13.53 10.47 6.63
N THR A 279 -13.33 9.34 7.34
CA THR A 279 -12.02 8.67 7.43
C THR A 279 -11.50 8.29 6.05
N VAL A 280 -12.31 7.61 5.23
CA VAL A 280 -11.93 7.22 3.87
C VAL A 280 -11.61 8.44 3.01
N ALA A 281 -12.45 9.47 3.03
CA ALA A 281 -12.23 10.69 2.26
C ALA A 281 -10.93 11.41 2.65
N ALA A 282 -10.59 11.44 3.95
CA ALA A 282 -9.33 12.01 4.42
C ALA A 282 -8.12 11.20 3.93
N LEU A 283 -8.19 9.87 4.00
CA LEU A 283 -7.13 8.98 3.51
C LEU A 283 -6.95 9.09 1.98
N GLN A 284 -8.04 9.16 1.22
CA GLN A 284 -8.02 9.36 -0.23
C GLN A 284 -7.39 10.71 -0.60
N LYS A 285 -7.82 11.80 0.06
CA LYS A 285 -7.25 13.14 -0.16
C LYS A 285 -5.75 13.16 0.16
N ALA A 286 -5.33 12.46 1.21
CA ALA A 286 -3.92 12.35 1.57
C ALA A 286 -3.10 11.52 0.57
N GLY A 287 -3.71 10.68 -0.27
CA GLY A 287 -3.03 9.70 -1.13
C GLY A 287 -2.67 8.39 -0.39
N ALA A 288 -3.13 8.22 0.85
CA ALA A 288 -2.77 7.10 1.72
C ALA A 288 -3.27 5.73 1.21
N LEU A 289 -4.32 5.70 0.40
CA LEU A 289 -4.93 4.47 -0.12
C LEU A 289 -4.33 4.00 -1.46
N GLN A 290 -3.36 4.74 -2.01
CA GLN A 290 -2.75 4.37 -3.29
C GLN A 290 -1.95 3.08 -3.19
N SER A 291 -1.15 2.93 -2.13
CA SER A 291 -0.33 1.73 -1.93
C SER A 291 -1.18 0.48 -1.69
N LEU A 292 -2.34 0.65 -1.04
CA LEU A 292 -3.33 -0.40 -0.88
C LEU A 292 -3.92 -0.79 -2.24
N SER A 293 -4.36 0.18 -3.03
CA SER A 293 -4.89 -0.06 -4.38
C SER A 293 -3.88 -0.77 -5.28
N ASP A 294 -2.61 -0.34 -5.24
CA ASP A 294 -1.51 -0.98 -5.97
C ASP A 294 -1.30 -2.44 -5.55
N SER A 295 -1.38 -2.73 -4.25
CA SER A 295 -1.18 -4.09 -3.74
C SER A 295 -2.38 -5.00 -4.05
N VAL A 296 -3.61 -4.50 -3.91
CA VAL A 296 -4.84 -5.21 -4.31
C VAL A 296 -4.80 -5.58 -5.81
N GLN A 297 -4.38 -4.67 -6.69
CA GLN A 297 -4.28 -4.92 -8.13
C GLN A 297 -3.05 -5.72 -8.55
N SER A 298 -2.02 -5.79 -7.71
CA SER A 298 -0.77 -6.48 -8.05
C SER A 298 -1.01 -7.96 -8.34
N SER A 299 -0.57 -8.39 -9.51
CA SER A 299 -0.43 -9.80 -9.93
C SER A 299 0.99 -10.35 -9.71
N GLY A 300 1.92 -9.52 -9.22
CA GLY A 300 3.36 -9.80 -9.20
C GLY A 300 3.72 -11.11 -8.50
N SER A 301 3.19 -11.39 -7.31
CA SER A 301 3.49 -12.62 -6.56
C SER A 301 3.02 -13.89 -7.29
N SER A 302 1.83 -13.84 -7.91
CA SER A 302 1.29 -14.96 -8.68
C SER A 302 2.11 -15.20 -9.96
N LEU A 303 2.35 -14.14 -10.74
CA LEU A 303 3.15 -14.21 -11.96
C LEU A 303 4.56 -14.71 -11.67
N LEU A 304 5.19 -14.20 -10.59
CA LEU A 304 6.55 -14.57 -10.22
C LEU A 304 6.67 -16.07 -9.93
N VAL A 305 5.78 -16.62 -9.08
CA VAL A 305 5.81 -18.07 -8.79
C VAL A 305 5.46 -18.89 -10.03
N SER A 306 4.47 -18.47 -10.81
CA SER A 306 4.07 -19.17 -12.04
C SER A 306 5.17 -19.19 -13.12
N SER A 307 6.10 -18.23 -13.07
CA SER A 307 7.23 -18.13 -13.99
C SER A 307 8.39 -19.06 -13.63
N VAL A 308 8.37 -19.68 -12.45
CA VAL A 308 9.39 -20.65 -12.02
C VAL A 308 8.85 -22.06 -12.23
N THR A 309 9.66 -22.94 -12.81
CA THR A 309 9.25 -24.34 -13.05
C THR A 309 9.07 -25.12 -11.74
N ALA A 310 8.14 -26.08 -11.73
CA ALA A 310 7.93 -26.95 -10.57
C ALA A 310 9.22 -27.68 -10.12
N ALA A 311 10.05 -28.12 -11.06
CA ALA A 311 11.33 -28.77 -10.78
C ALA A 311 12.31 -27.82 -10.05
N ALA A 312 12.35 -26.55 -10.44
CA ALA A 312 13.19 -25.55 -9.80
C ALA A 312 12.71 -25.22 -8.38
N LEU A 313 11.39 -25.14 -8.17
CA LEU A 313 10.80 -24.94 -6.84
C LEU A 313 11.12 -26.12 -5.90
N GLY A 314 11.22 -27.34 -6.42
CA GLY A 314 11.63 -28.53 -5.66
C GLY A 314 13.14 -28.66 -5.43
N ASN A 315 13.98 -27.76 -5.96
CA ASN A 315 15.44 -27.89 -5.90
C ASN A 315 16.06 -26.95 -4.85
N ALA A 316 16.56 -27.54 -3.74
CA ALA A 316 17.15 -26.78 -2.64
C ALA A 316 18.42 -26.00 -3.05
N ALA A 317 19.15 -26.43 -4.08
CA ALA A 317 20.37 -25.74 -4.54
C ALA A 317 20.08 -24.39 -5.21
N LEU A 318 18.81 -24.12 -5.60
CA LEU A 318 18.41 -22.89 -6.28
C LEU A 318 17.91 -21.80 -5.32
N ALA A 319 17.83 -22.07 -4.01
CA ALA A 319 17.24 -21.15 -3.03
C ALA A 319 17.83 -19.72 -3.10
N SER A 320 19.16 -19.59 -3.19
CA SER A 320 19.82 -18.28 -3.28
C SER A 320 19.54 -17.56 -4.61
N SER A 321 19.45 -18.30 -5.72
CA SER A 321 19.14 -17.74 -7.04
C SER A 321 17.68 -17.28 -7.13
N LEU A 322 16.75 -18.06 -6.54
CA LEU A 322 15.34 -17.68 -6.42
C LEU A 322 15.17 -16.46 -5.52
N ALA A 323 15.90 -16.38 -4.40
CA ALA A 323 15.94 -15.18 -3.56
C ALA A 323 16.46 -13.96 -4.32
N ALA A 324 17.52 -14.12 -5.13
CA ALA A 324 18.05 -13.03 -5.95
C ALA A 324 17.02 -12.52 -6.97
N LEU A 325 16.27 -13.42 -7.62
CA LEU A 325 15.17 -13.05 -8.50
C LEU A 325 14.06 -12.32 -7.74
N GLY A 326 13.63 -12.85 -6.59
CA GLY A 326 12.64 -12.20 -5.73
C GLY A 326 13.01 -10.78 -5.32
N ASN A 327 14.27 -10.58 -4.91
CA ASN A 327 14.81 -9.26 -4.57
C ASN A 327 14.81 -8.31 -5.77
N ALA A 328 15.22 -8.77 -6.96
CA ALA A 328 15.20 -7.96 -8.16
C ALA A 328 13.78 -7.51 -8.55
N VAL A 329 12.80 -8.42 -8.42
CA VAL A 329 11.38 -8.12 -8.68
C VAL A 329 10.82 -7.13 -7.66
N ALA A 330 11.15 -7.28 -6.38
CA ALA A 330 10.74 -6.34 -5.33
C ALA A 330 11.30 -4.92 -5.54
N LEU A 331 12.50 -4.81 -6.11
CA LEU A 331 13.08 -3.53 -6.51
C LEU A 331 12.41 -2.93 -7.76
N GLY A 332 11.69 -3.76 -8.52
CA GLY A 332 11.11 -3.41 -9.81
C GLY A 332 12.17 -3.08 -10.86
N ASP A 333 13.40 -3.57 -10.71
CA ASP A 333 14.53 -3.23 -11.58
C ASP A 333 14.64 -4.25 -12.72
N GLU A 334 14.22 -3.85 -13.92
CA GLU A 334 14.22 -4.71 -15.11
C GLU A 334 15.59 -5.32 -15.42
N SER A 335 16.68 -4.56 -15.27
CA SER A 335 18.01 -5.08 -15.57
C SER A 335 18.44 -6.12 -14.52
N ALA A 336 18.08 -5.90 -13.25
CA ALA A 336 18.34 -6.87 -12.19
C ALA A 336 17.47 -8.12 -12.37
N ILE A 337 16.21 -7.98 -12.77
CA ILE A 337 15.29 -9.11 -13.01
C ILE A 337 15.83 -9.97 -14.15
N ASN A 338 16.20 -9.36 -15.28
CA ASN A 338 16.77 -10.09 -16.41
C ASN A 338 18.08 -10.80 -16.04
N SER A 339 18.95 -10.15 -15.26
CA SER A 339 20.19 -10.76 -14.78
C SER A 339 19.94 -11.96 -13.87
N ALA A 340 19.01 -11.83 -12.92
CA ALA A 340 18.67 -12.91 -12.00
C ALA A 340 17.95 -14.08 -12.71
N ALA A 341 17.07 -13.78 -13.67
CA ALA A 341 16.41 -14.78 -14.51
C ALA A 341 17.43 -15.53 -15.39
N ALA A 342 18.41 -14.82 -15.98
CA ALA A 342 19.47 -15.43 -16.76
C ALA A 342 20.32 -16.41 -15.93
N ALA A 343 20.59 -16.08 -14.66
CA ALA A 343 21.29 -16.98 -13.73
C ALA A 343 20.49 -18.26 -13.40
N LEU A 344 19.16 -18.22 -13.50
CA LEU A 344 18.29 -19.38 -13.35
C LEU A 344 18.16 -20.19 -14.65
N GLY A 345 18.39 -19.59 -15.82
CA GLY A 345 18.34 -20.28 -17.11
C GLY A 345 16.99 -20.94 -17.37
N ASN A 346 16.99 -22.22 -17.75
CA ASN A 346 15.78 -22.98 -18.06
C ASN A 346 14.89 -23.28 -16.84
N ASN A 347 15.28 -22.86 -15.64
CA ASN A 347 14.47 -23.00 -14.43
C ASN A 347 13.31 -21.98 -14.38
N VAL A 348 13.31 -20.97 -15.26
CA VAL A 348 12.26 -19.96 -15.40
C VAL A 348 11.73 -19.91 -16.83
N ASP A 349 10.45 -19.56 -16.98
CA ASP A 349 9.83 -19.24 -18.26
C ASP A 349 10.10 -17.77 -18.63
N GLY A 350 10.80 -17.54 -19.75
CA GLY A 350 11.10 -16.19 -20.23
C GLY A 350 9.86 -15.35 -20.55
N SER A 351 8.75 -15.97 -20.97
CA SER A 351 7.50 -15.25 -21.23
C SER A 351 6.82 -14.82 -19.91
N GLY A 352 6.84 -15.70 -18.91
CA GLY A 352 6.47 -15.40 -17.53
C GLY A 352 7.30 -14.26 -16.95
N ILE A 353 8.63 -14.29 -17.08
CA ILE A 353 9.52 -13.21 -16.61
C ILE A 353 9.20 -11.87 -17.28
N SER A 354 8.90 -11.86 -18.58
CA SER A 354 8.47 -10.64 -19.29
C SER A 354 7.16 -10.08 -18.72
N SER A 355 6.24 -10.96 -18.33
CA SER A 355 4.98 -10.59 -17.66
C SER A 355 5.22 -10.05 -16.24
N VAL A 356 6.16 -10.64 -15.49
CA VAL A 356 6.60 -10.15 -14.18
C VAL A 356 7.17 -8.74 -14.29
N ILE A 357 8.07 -8.48 -15.25
CA ILE A 357 8.65 -7.16 -15.50
C ILE A 357 7.55 -6.13 -15.76
N SER A 358 6.57 -6.49 -16.62
CA SER A 358 5.45 -5.62 -16.95
C SER A 358 4.56 -5.31 -15.73
N ALA A 359 4.40 -6.26 -14.81
CA ALA A 359 3.61 -6.08 -13.59
C ALA A 359 4.27 -5.18 -12.54
N VAL A 360 5.62 -5.16 -12.45
CA VAL A 360 6.36 -4.39 -11.44
C VAL A 360 6.96 -3.07 -11.96
N LYS A 361 6.90 -2.85 -13.27
CA LYS A 361 7.33 -1.61 -13.92
C LYS A 361 6.10 -0.86 -14.44
N PRO A 362 5.60 0.18 -13.73
CA PRO A 362 4.55 1.01 -14.28
C PRO A 362 5.01 1.67 -15.59
N THR A 363 4.07 1.83 -16.51
CA THR A 363 4.25 2.59 -17.75
C THR A 363 4.25 4.10 -17.50
N ASP A 364 3.60 4.52 -16.43
CA ASP A 364 3.28 5.91 -16.13
C ASP A 364 3.86 6.29 -14.77
N TYR A 365 4.88 7.15 -14.77
CA TYR A 365 5.57 7.60 -13.56
C TYR A 365 6.39 8.87 -13.80
N LEU A 366 6.70 9.57 -12.71
CA LEU A 366 7.75 10.57 -12.70
C LEU A 366 9.09 9.89 -12.39
N ARG A 367 10.08 10.11 -13.25
CA ARG A 367 11.45 9.64 -13.03
C ARG A 367 12.25 10.72 -12.35
N LEU A 368 12.82 10.41 -11.20
CA LEU A 368 13.81 11.22 -10.51
C LEU A 368 15.20 10.85 -11.03
N ASP A 369 15.78 11.76 -11.80
CA ASP A 369 17.06 11.57 -12.50
C ASP A 369 18.25 11.88 -11.58
N SER A 370 18.12 12.89 -10.73
CA SER A 370 19.17 13.34 -9.82
C SER A 370 18.58 14.07 -8.62
N ILE A 371 19.27 14.04 -7.48
CA ILE A 371 19.08 15.03 -6.42
C ILE A 371 20.40 15.72 -6.18
N THR A 372 20.35 17.04 -6.01
CA THR A 372 21.47 17.82 -5.51
C THR A 372 21.07 18.58 -4.25
N MET A 373 21.96 18.66 -3.27
CA MET A 373 21.81 19.48 -2.08
C MET A 373 22.95 20.50 -2.06
N ASN A 374 22.63 21.79 -2.02
CA ASN A 374 23.60 22.89 -2.22
C ASN A 374 24.49 22.68 -3.48
N GLY A 375 23.90 22.24 -4.59
CA GLY A 375 24.61 21.95 -5.84
C GLY A 375 25.46 20.66 -5.84
N THR A 376 25.60 19.97 -4.71
CA THR A 376 26.31 18.68 -4.64
C THR A 376 25.37 17.54 -4.96
N SER A 377 25.71 16.67 -5.92
CA SER A 377 24.93 15.47 -6.23
C SER A 377 24.94 14.51 -5.04
N VAL A 378 23.77 14.04 -4.64
CA VAL A 378 23.60 13.12 -3.51
C VAL A 378 22.98 11.82 -3.98
N PRO A 379 23.27 10.68 -3.31
CA PRO A 379 22.63 9.43 -3.66
C PRO A 379 21.11 9.53 -3.41
N LEU A 380 20.32 8.92 -4.30
CA LEU A 380 18.86 8.90 -4.21
C LEU A 380 18.34 8.03 -3.05
N ARG A 381 19.23 7.31 -2.35
CA ARG A 381 18.95 6.46 -1.19
C ARG A 381 20.14 6.41 -0.23
N GLY A 382 19.85 6.20 1.05
CA GLY A 382 20.87 6.07 2.10
C GLY A 382 21.18 7.40 2.79
N ALA A 383 22.18 7.36 3.67
CA ALA A 383 22.69 8.55 4.33
C ALA A 383 23.49 9.43 3.35
N VAL A 384 23.39 10.73 3.54
CA VAL A 384 23.99 11.74 2.67
C VAL A 384 24.92 12.61 3.50
N THR A 385 26.12 12.90 2.98
CA THR A 385 27.02 13.90 3.55
C THR A 385 27.19 15.03 2.56
N VAL A 386 26.97 16.27 3.01
CA VAL A 386 27.16 17.49 2.20
C VAL A 386 28.13 18.41 2.92
N THR A 387 29.13 18.87 2.18
CA THR A 387 30.06 19.92 2.64
C THR A 387 29.43 21.29 2.45
N GLY A 388 29.48 22.12 3.49
CA GLY A 388 28.98 23.49 3.49
C GLY A 388 28.37 23.90 4.82
N SER A 389 28.34 25.22 5.05
CA SER A 389 27.91 25.79 6.33
C SER A 389 26.41 25.66 6.61
N THR A 390 25.55 25.63 5.60
CA THR A 390 24.08 25.66 5.75
C THR A 390 23.39 24.93 4.61
N LEU A 391 22.34 24.15 4.88
CA LEU A 391 21.46 23.62 3.83
C LEU A 391 20.54 24.72 3.31
N THR A 392 20.77 25.15 2.07
CA THR A 392 20.03 26.27 1.45
C THR A 392 18.96 25.78 0.48
N GLU A 393 19.26 24.76 -0.31
CA GLU A 393 18.38 24.24 -1.33
C GLU A 393 18.54 22.74 -1.56
N ILE A 394 17.43 22.12 -1.96
CA ILE A 394 17.38 20.76 -2.49
C ILE A 394 16.81 20.87 -3.90
N LYS A 395 17.50 20.31 -4.89
CA LYS A 395 17.06 20.27 -6.29
C LYS A 395 16.90 18.85 -6.78
N ALA A 396 15.93 18.64 -7.66
CA ALA A 396 15.58 17.36 -8.23
C ALA A 396 15.42 17.47 -9.75
N GLY A 397 16.14 16.63 -10.50
CA GLY A 397 15.89 16.43 -11.92
C GLY A 397 14.70 15.50 -12.10
N VAL A 398 13.66 15.95 -12.82
CA VAL A 398 12.41 15.21 -12.98
C VAL A 398 12.09 15.05 -14.46
N THR A 399 11.90 13.81 -14.90
CA THR A 399 11.45 13.45 -16.24
C THR A 399 10.06 12.82 -16.17
N GLN A 400 9.15 13.22 -17.05
CA GLN A 400 7.86 12.56 -17.24
C GLN A 400 8.03 11.29 -18.08
N VAL A 401 7.53 10.14 -17.60
CA VAL A 401 7.46 8.90 -18.37
C VAL A 401 6.01 8.48 -18.51
N GLY A 402 5.54 8.36 -19.75
CA GLY A 402 4.14 8.06 -20.04
C GLY A 402 3.21 9.19 -19.59
N GLN A 403 2.08 8.81 -19.00
CA GLN A 403 1.02 9.70 -18.49
C GLN A 403 0.89 9.55 -16.96
N PRO A 404 1.87 10.02 -16.17
CA PRO A 404 1.86 9.86 -14.70
C PRO A 404 0.68 10.54 -13.99
N PHE A 405 -0.06 11.40 -14.69
CA PHE A 405 -1.25 12.09 -14.20
C PHE A 405 -2.54 11.59 -14.88
N GLY A 406 -2.45 10.49 -15.66
CA GLY A 406 -3.54 9.98 -16.48
C GLY A 406 -4.02 11.03 -17.48
N THR A 407 -5.33 11.26 -17.52
CA THR A 407 -5.97 12.32 -18.33
C THR A 407 -6.10 13.66 -17.59
N GLY A 408 -5.62 13.72 -16.34
CA GLY A 408 -5.69 14.91 -15.50
C GLY A 408 -4.57 15.92 -15.79
N ALA A 409 -4.69 17.09 -15.16
CA ALA A 409 -3.64 18.08 -15.16
C ALA A 409 -2.39 17.55 -14.41
N SER A 410 -1.21 18.02 -14.81
CA SER A 410 0.06 17.68 -14.16
C SER A 410 0.23 18.42 -12.82
N GLU A 411 -0.63 18.07 -11.86
CA GLU A 411 -0.74 18.74 -10.57
C GLU A 411 -0.45 17.77 -9.42
N ILE A 412 0.41 18.20 -8.50
CA ILE A 412 0.80 17.42 -7.32
C ILE A 412 0.55 18.19 -6.03
N ARG A 413 0.43 17.45 -4.94
CA ARG A 413 0.66 17.91 -3.58
C ARG A 413 2.09 17.55 -3.19
N ALA A 414 2.75 18.40 -2.42
CA ALA A 414 4.12 18.17 -1.97
C ALA A 414 4.23 18.29 -0.46
N GLY A 415 5.00 17.39 0.14
CA GLY A 415 5.33 17.40 1.56
C GLY A 415 6.83 17.46 1.77
N LEU A 416 7.25 18.31 2.71
CA LEU A 416 8.60 18.36 3.26
C LEU A 416 8.49 18.19 4.78
N ARG A 417 9.31 17.31 5.34
CA ARG A 417 9.54 17.24 6.77
C ARG A 417 11.04 17.19 7.01
N TYR A 418 11.53 17.90 8.02
CA TYR A 418 12.86 17.64 8.54
C TYR A 418 12.96 17.80 10.05
N VAL A 419 13.83 17.00 10.68
CA VAL A 419 14.17 17.11 12.10
C VAL A 419 15.62 17.56 12.24
N TYR A 420 15.85 18.65 12.96
CA TYR A 420 17.15 19.26 13.20
C TYR A 420 17.21 19.88 14.60
N ASN A 421 18.26 19.57 15.37
CA ASN A 421 18.50 20.10 16.73
C ASN A 421 17.27 20.00 17.67
N GLY A 422 16.54 18.88 17.60
CA GLY A 422 15.35 18.64 18.41
C GLY A 422 14.08 19.39 17.96
N ASN A 423 14.17 20.18 16.89
CA ASN A 423 13.03 20.78 16.22
C ASN A 423 12.63 19.96 14.99
N GLU A 424 11.34 19.88 14.75
CA GLU A 424 10.73 19.27 13.58
C GLU A 424 10.00 20.36 12.80
N VAL A 425 10.28 20.48 11.51
CA VAL A 425 9.59 21.39 10.60
C VAL A 425 8.87 20.55 9.55
N ILE A 426 7.59 20.80 9.40
CA ILE A 426 6.68 20.10 8.49
C ILE A 426 6.00 21.14 7.60
N VAL A 427 6.00 20.89 6.30
CA VAL A 427 5.35 21.73 5.28
C VAL A 427 4.56 20.86 4.34
N VAL A 428 3.28 21.19 4.13
CA VAL A 428 2.45 20.64 3.06
C VAL A 428 2.05 21.77 2.10
N ILE A 429 2.31 21.55 0.82
CA ILE A 429 1.92 22.43 -0.28
C ILE A 429 0.73 21.77 -0.97
N GLU A 430 -0.44 22.43 -0.93
CA GLU A 430 -1.70 21.82 -1.40
C GLU A 430 -1.79 21.68 -2.93
N LYS A 431 -0.96 22.39 -3.69
CA LYS A 431 -0.96 22.34 -5.15
C LYS A 431 0.35 22.84 -5.75
N VAL A 432 0.92 22.08 -6.66
CA VAL A 432 2.03 22.47 -7.52
C VAL A 432 1.69 22.03 -8.94
N ALA A 433 1.59 22.99 -9.86
CA ALA A 433 1.43 22.73 -11.27
C ALA A 433 2.81 22.48 -11.91
N LEU A 434 2.99 21.32 -12.51
CA LEU A 434 4.17 20.93 -13.26
C LEU A 434 3.90 21.07 -14.75
N THR A 435 4.88 21.52 -15.52
CA THR A 435 4.80 21.58 -16.97
C THR A 435 5.99 20.87 -17.57
N PHE A 436 5.72 19.98 -18.52
CA PHE A 436 6.73 19.20 -19.22
C PHE A 436 6.74 19.55 -20.71
N SER A 437 7.94 19.57 -21.29
CA SER A 437 8.15 19.67 -22.74
C SER A 437 9.18 18.63 -23.15
N ASN A 438 8.85 17.80 -24.16
CA ASN A 438 9.66 16.65 -24.55
C ASN A 438 10.05 15.77 -23.34
N ASN A 439 9.10 15.51 -22.44
CA ASN A 439 9.26 14.77 -21.19
C ASN A 439 10.15 15.45 -20.12
N GLN A 440 10.78 16.60 -20.40
CA GLN A 440 11.60 17.32 -19.43
C GLN A 440 10.77 18.36 -18.69
N LEU A 441 11.02 18.53 -17.40
CA LEU A 441 10.39 19.59 -16.61
C LEU A 441 10.83 20.96 -17.13
N VAL A 442 9.88 21.84 -17.44
CA VAL A 442 10.15 23.20 -17.93
C VAL A 442 9.49 24.29 -17.08
N ALA A 443 8.56 23.92 -16.19
CA ALA A 443 8.04 24.79 -15.16
C ALA A 443 7.50 23.97 -13.98
N ALA A 444 7.57 24.55 -12.78
CA ALA A 444 6.95 24.05 -11.57
C ALA A 444 6.51 25.27 -10.76
N GLN A 445 5.20 25.49 -10.66
CA GLN A 445 4.63 26.71 -10.08
C GLN A 445 3.57 26.35 -9.03
N ILE A 446 3.57 27.10 -7.94
CA ILE A 446 2.53 27.06 -6.92
C ILE A 446 1.52 28.14 -7.30
N PRO A 447 0.28 27.77 -7.68
CA PRO A 447 -0.72 28.76 -8.08
C PRO A 447 -1.02 29.76 -6.95
N PRO A 448 -1.28 31.05 -7.25
CA PRO A 448 -1.72 32.02 -6.25
C PRO A 448 -2.94 31.53 -5.47
N GLY A 449 -2.97 31.79 -4.17
CA GLY A 449 -4.04 31.34 -3.26
C GLY A 449 -3.85 29.92 -2.72
N THR A 450 -2.94 29.11 -3.28
CA THR A 450 -2.62 27.77 -2.75
C THR A 450 -2.09 27.88 -1.32
N ALA A 451 -2.56 27.04 -0.40
CA ALA A 451 -2.09 27.03 0.98
C ALA A 451 -0.75 26.29 1.14
N PHE A 452 0.13 26.88 1.96
CA PHE A 452 1.22 26.22 2.65
C PHE A 452 0.78 25.96 4.09
N GLN A 453 0.66 24.70 4.46
CA GLN A 453 0.42 24.31 5.85
C GLN A 453 1.76 24.04 6.52
N PHE A 454 2.07 24.81 7.56
CA PHE A 454 3.29 24.64 8.34
C PHE A 454 2.98 24.18 9.76
N VAL A 455 3.79 23.24 10.22
CA VAL A 455 3.89 22.86 11.64
C VAL A 455 5.35 22.85 12.04
N VAL A 456 5.64 23.45 13.17
CA VAL A 456 6.92 23.34 13.86
C VAL A 456 6.65 22.75 15.23
N ASN A 457 7.36 21.67 15.56
CA ASN A 457 7.32 21.04 16.89
C ASN A 457 8.73 21.04 17.50
N GLY A 458 8.83 21.09 18.84
CA GLY A 458 10.10 20.96 19.55
C GLY A 458 10.31 22.07 20.58
N THR A 459 11.48 22.72 20.54
CA THR A 459 11.77 23.88 21.40
C THR A 459 10.98 25.10 20.96
N VAL A 460 10.53 25.12 19.71
CA VAL A 460 9.57 26.07 19.15
C VAL A 460 8.35 25.28 18.70
N ASN A 461 7.15 25.77 19.03
CA ASN A 461 5.90 25.19 18.57
C ASN A 461 5.08 26.24 17.83
N ALA A 462 4.72 25.95 16.58
CA ALA A 462 3.93 26.86 15.75
C ALA A 462 3.11 26.08 14.73
N ARG A 463 1.91 26.59 14.43
CA ARG A 463 1.09 26.12 13.31
C ARG A 463 0.60 27.33 12.52
N VAL A 464 0.75 27.30 11.20
CA VAL A 464 0.32 28.41 10.35
C VAL A 464 -0.04 27.95 8.94
N SER A 465 -1.11 28.52 8.42
CA SER A 465 -1.48 28.42 7.01
C SER A 465 -1.13 29.73 6.30
N ILE A 466 -0.34 29.66 5.23
CA ILE A 466 0.08 30.84 4.45
C ILE A 466 -0.36 30.63 3.00
N SER A 467 -1.02 31.61 2.39
CA SER A 467 -1.37 31.54 0.96
C SER A 467 -0.18 31.93 0.07
N SER A 468 0.04 31.17 -1.00
CA SER A 468 1.01 31.49 -2.05
C SER A 468 0.59 32.74 -2.83
N THR A 469 1.58 33.52 -3.25
CA THR A 469 1.42 34.64 -4.17
C THR A 469 1.81 34.28 -5.62
N GLY A 470 2.00 32.99 -5.92
CA GLY A 470 2.48 32.52 -7.24
C GLY A 470 3.95 32.09 -7.23
N ASP A 471 4.36 31.30 -6.24
CA ASP A 471 5.76 30.92 -6.04
C ASP A 471 6.27 29.95 -7.13
N SER A 472 7.51 30.15 -7.60
CA SER A 472 8.18 29.20 -8.49
C SER A 472 8.96 28.16 -7.68
N LEU A 473 8.81 26.89 -8.03
CA LEU A 473 9.67 25.78 -7.61
C LEU A 473 10.59 25.33 -8.76
N PHE A 474 10.77 26.13 -9.79
CA PHE A 474 11.59 25.77 -10.95
C PHE A 474 12.84 26.64 -11.04
N ASP A 475 13.99 25.99 -11.18
CA ASP A 475 15.25 26.64 -11.52
C ASP A 475 15.46 26.58 -13.03
N SER A 476 15.29 27.72 -13.71
CA SER A 476 15.45 27.82 -15.16
C SER A 476 16.89 27.64 -15.64
N GLY A 477 17.89 27.80 -14.76
CA GLY A 477 19.29 27.58 -15.09
C GLY A 477 19.67 26.11 -15.16
N SER A 478 19.07 25.27 -14.31
CA SER A 478 19.34 23.82 -14.27
C SER A 478 18.22 22.95 -14.84
N GLY A 479 17.02 23.49 -15.06
CA GLY A 479 15.85 22.71 -15.46
C GLY A 479 15.29 21.81 -14.36
N GLN A 480 15.57 22.12 -13.10
CA GLN A 480 15.25 21.25 -11.96
C GLN A 480 14.13 21.81 -11.09
N LEU A 481 13.38 20.90 -10.47
CA LEU A 481 12.50 21.22 -9.35
C LEU A 481 13.38 21.63 -8.17
N THR A 482 13.06 22.75 -7.53
CA THR A 482 13.87 23.39 -6.48
C THR A 482 13.03 23.67 -5.25
N LEU A 483 13.50 23.14 -4.12
CA LEU A 483 12.98 23.39 -2.79
C LEU A 483 13.99 24.28 -2.04
N SER A 484 13.70 25.58 -1.99
CA SER A 484 14.52 26.55 -1.27
C SER A 484 14.12 26.59 0.21
N ILE A 485 14.95 26.00 1.08
CA ILE A 485 14.72 25.97 2.53
C ILE A 485 14.63 27.41 3.07
N ALA A 486 15.51 28.29 2.61
CA ALA A 486 15.49 29.71 2.97
C ALA A 486 14.18 30.40 2.57
N THR A 487 13.60 30.09 1.41
CA THR A 487 12.32 30.67 0.98
C THR A 487 11.18 30.25 1.88
N PHE A 488 11.08 28.95 2.22
CA PHE A 488 10.04 28.44 3.12
C PHE A 488 10.16 29.02 4.53
N LEU A 489 11.37 29.06 5.09
CA LEU A 489 11.62 29.66 6.41
C LEU A 489 11.37 31.17 6.42
N ASN A 490 11.66 31.89 5.33
CA ASN A 490 11.33 33.30 5.23
C ASN A 490 9.82 33.56 5.15
N LYS A 491 9.02 32.66 4.54
CA LYS A 491 7.56 32.74 4.61
C LYS A 491 7.06 32.59 6.04
N LEU A 492 7.57 31.60 6.78
CA LEU A 492 7.29 31.46 8.21
C LEU A 492 7.66 32.71 9.01
N ARG A 493 8.85 33.27 8.80
CA ARG A 493 9.27 34.53 9.43
C ARG A 493 8.32 35.67 9.12
N SER A 494 7.91 35.80 7.87
CA SER A 494 7.04 36.89 7.38
C SER A 494 5.60 36.77 7.88
N SER A 495 5.18 35.59 8.35
CA SER A 495 3.89 35.43 9.04
C SER A 495 3.83 36.15 10.39
N GLY A 496 4.97 36.53 10.96
CA GLY A 496 5.07 37.18 12.27
C GLY A 496 4.97 36.23 13.48
N ILE A 497 4.75 34.94 13.26
CA ILE A 497 4.58 33.95 14.35
C ILE A 497 5.92 33.58 14.98
N LEU A 498 7.00 33.56 14.20
CA LEU A 498 8.34 33.21 14.67
C LEU A 498 9.31 34.37 14.52
N SER A 499 10.12 34.59 15.56
CA SER A 499 11.23 35.56 15.54
C SER A 499 12.39 35.10 14.67
N SER A 500 13.28 36.02 14.29
CA SER A 500 14.49 35.69 13.52
C SER A 500 15.39 34.67 14.22
N ALA A 501 15.52 34.73 15.55
CA ALA A 501 16.31 33.78 16.32
C ALA A 501 15.69 32.37 16.29
N GLN A 502 14.36 32.27 16.37
CA GLN A 502 13.66 30.99 16.24
C GLN A 502 13.84 30.42 14.83
N ILE A 503 13.73 31.23 13.78
CA ILE A 503 13.98 30.79 12.39
C ILE A 503 15.41 30.29 12.20
N GLN A 504 16.40 30.96 12.80
CA GLN A 504 17.79 30.50 12.76
C GLN A 504 17.96 29.12 13.41
N ALA A 505 17.29 28.87 14.54
CA ALA A 505 17.32 27.56 15.20
C ALA A 505 16.67 26.42 14.38
N LEU A 506 15.80 26.77 13.43
CA LEU A 506 15.19 25.82 12.48
C LEU A 506 16.02 25.59 11.22
N THR A 507 17.08 26.37 11.00
CA THR A 507 17.89 26.31 9.78
C THR A 507 19.00 25.26 9.93
N PRO A 508 19.06 24.20 9.10
CA PRO A 508 20.12 23.20 9.22
C PRO A 508 21.50 23.77 8.87
N THR A 509 22.41 23.80 9.84
CA THR A 509 23.80 24.26 9.68
C THR A 509 24.83 23.22 10.08
N ALA A 510 26.04 23.31 9.53
CA ALA A 510 27.18 22.48 9.91
C ALA A 510 27.86 22.99 11.21
N PRO A 511 28.44 22.09 12.02
CA PRO A 511 28.26 20.64 11.96
C PRO A 511 26.87 20.26 12.46
N GLY A 512 26.20 19.32 11.79
CA GLY A 512 24.88 18.88 12.23
C GLY A 512 24.27 17.78 11.37
N THR A 513 23.23 17.13 11.90
CA THR A 513 22.47 16.11 11.19
C THR A 513 21.01 16.52 11.10
N ALA A 514 20.43 16.39 9.90
CA ALA A 514 19.02 16.60 9.64
C ALA A 514 18.39 15.34 9.03
N ASN A 515 17.29 14.85 9.61
CA ASN A 515 16.52 13.76 9.02
C ASN A 515 15.44 14.36 8.11
N ILE A 516 15.53 14.15 6.80
CA ILE A 516 14.68 14.78 5.79
C ILE A 516 13.73 13.74 5.20
N THR A 517 12.47 14.15 4.99
CA THR A 517 11.46 13.42 4.22
C THR A 517 10.88 14.34 3.16
N LEU A 518 10.88 13.86 1.93
CA LEU A 518 10.29 14.52 0.77
C LEU A 518 9.27 13.57 0.16
N VAL A 519 8.06 14.07 -0.08
CA VAL A 519 6.97 13.28 -0.66
C VAL A 519 6.22 14.10 -1.68
N ILE A 520 5.77 13.44 -2.74
CA ILE A 520 4.75 13.99 -3.62
C ILE A 520 3.57 13.03 -3.67
N GLY A 521 2.38 13.61 -3.78
CA GLY A 521 1.13 12.90 -4.02
C GLY A 521 0.33 13.63 -5.09
N SER A 522 -0.76 13.03 -5.56
CA SER A 522 -1.70 13.74 -6.44
C SER A 522 -2.55 14.73 -5.65
N GLU A 523 -2.98 15.82 -6.31
CA GLU A 523 -4.02 16.71 -5.78
C GLU A 523 -5.37 16.01 -5.60
N THR A 524 -5.68 15.05 -6.47
CA THR A 524 -6.97 14.35 -6.52
C THR A 524 -6.95 12.99 -5.84
N GLY A 525 -5.83 12.61 -5.22
CA GLY A 525 -5.63 11.27 -4.65
C GLY A 525 -5.32 10.17 -5.69
N GLN A 526 -5.22 10.52 -6.98
CA GLN A 526 -4.82 9.61 -8.06
C GLN A 526 -3.33 9.16 -7.95
N PRO A 527 -2.94 8.02 -8.54
CA PRO A 527 -1.55 7.56 -8.47
C PRO A 527 -0.61 8.49 -9.24
N VAL A 528 0.26 9.19 -8.52
CA VAL A 528 1.50 9.75 -9.11
C VAL A 528 2.65 8.89 -8.62
N ARG A 529 3.01 7.89 -9.42
CA ARG A 529 4.13 6.99 -9.10
C ARG A 529 5.45 7.69 -9.36
N VAL A 530 6.44 7.42 -8.50
CA VAL A 530 7.80 7.97 -8.65
C VAL A 530 8.82 6.85 -8.68
N ARG A 531 9.76 6.95 -9.62
CA ARG A 531 10.86 6.01 -9.77
C ARG A 531 12.20 6.74 -9.85
N THR A 532 13.25 6.12 -9.35
CA THR A 532 14.63 6.64 -9.46
C THR A 532 15.40 5.90 -10.52
N VAL A 533 16.37 6.57 -11.14
CA VAL A 533 17.39 5.88 -11.95
C VAL A 533 18.21 4.90 -11.10
N SER A 534 18.52 3.73 -11.65
CA SER A 534 19.39 2.74 -10.99
C SER A 534 20.13 1.89 -12.04
N GLY A 535 21.45 2.08 -12.14
CA GLY A 535 22.23 1.45 -13.21
C GLY A 535 21.68 1.83 -14.59
N SER A 536 21.35 0.83 -15.41
CA SER A 536 20.69 1.00 -16.70
C SER A 536 19.16 1.09 -16.64
N GLY A 537 18.57 0.87 -15.45
CA GLY A 537 17.12 0.78 -15.25
C GLY A 537 16.55 1.89 -14.36
N THR A 538 15.34 1.62 -13.85
CA THR A 538 14.69 2.46 -12.84
C THR A 538 14.17 1.59 -11.70
N ARG A 539 13.97 2.17 -10.52
CA ARG A 539 13.44 1.49 -9.34
C ARG A 539 12.30 2.28 -8.72
N ALA A 540 11.33 1.59 -8.13
CA ALA A 540 10.26 2.26 -7.40
C ALA A 540 10.81 2.97 -6.15
N MET A 541 10.27 4.15 -5.86
CA MET A 541 10.48 4.81 -4.58
C MET A 541 9.59 4.18 -3.50
N PRO A 542 9.99 4.20 -2.23
CA PRO A 542 9.11 3.76 -1.14
C PRO A 542 7.96 4.75 -0.92
N VAL A 543 6.90 4.28 -0.29
CA VAL A 543 5.82 5.13 0.19
C VAL A 543 6.24 5.77 1.50
N VAL A 544 6.02 7.08 1.61
CA VAL A 544 6.29 7.89 2.80
C VAL A 544 5.15 8.89 3.00
N GLY A 545 5.06 9.48 4.18
CA GLY A 545 4.01 10.43 4.54
C GLY A 545 4.55 11.64 5.29
N VAL A 546 3.92 12.79 5.05
CA VAL A 546 4.13 14.06 5.77
C VAL A 546 2.75 14.55 6.22
N ASP A 547 2.62 14.93 7.49
CA ASP A 547 1.32 15.30 8.08
C ASP A 547 1.47 16.49 9.04
N THR A 548 0.65 17.51 8.83
CA THR A 548 0.54 18.71 9.69
C THR A 548 -0.58 18.60 10.73
N GLY A 549 -1.35 17.51 10.72
CA GLY A 549 -2.58 17.33 11.48
C GLY A 549 -3.80 17.94 10.79
N ASP A 550 -3.63 19.07 10.11
CA ASP A 550 -4.68 19.71 9.30
C ASP A 550 -4.65 19.27 7.83
N SER A 551 -3.49 18.79 7.38
CA SER A 551 -3.26 18.34 6.02
C SER A 551 -2.13 17.32 5.94
N ALA A 552 -2.33 16.27 5.16
CA ALA A 552 -1.35 15.21 4.96
C ALA A 552 -1.10 14.97 3.47
N VAL A 553 0.14 14.60 3.14
CA VAL A 553 0.55 14.09 1.83
C VAL A 553 1.26 12.77 2.03
N VAL A 554 0.74 11.74 1.39
CA VAL A 554 1.27 10.39 1.38
C VAL A 554 1.44 9.97 -0.07
N GLY A 555 2.59 9.39 -0.39
CA GLY A 555 2.93 9.02 -1.75
C GLY A 555 4.36 8.53 -1.85
N TYR A 556 4.90 8.54 -3.07
CA TYR A 556 6.24 8.02 -3.33
C TYR A 556 7.28 9.10 -3.09
N GLY A 557 8.24 8.81 -2.21
CA GLY A 557 9.14 9.83 -1.69
C GLY A 557 10.46 9.27 -1.17
N ILE A 558 11.26 10.17 -0.59
CA ILE A 558 12.58 9.87 -0.05
C ILE A 558 12.61 10.22 1.42
N GLN A 559 13.22 9.34 2.20
CA GLN A 559 13.65 9.63 3.55
C GLN A 559 15.17 9.42 3.63
N THR A 560 15.88 10.40 4.17
CA THR A 560 17.35 10.37 4.27
C THR A 560 17.84 11.07 5.52
N SER A 561 18.98 10.62 6.05
CA SER A 561 19.73 11.32 7.08
C SER A 561 20.84 12.10 6.38
N LEU A 562 20.78 13.43 6.50
CA LEU A 562 21.75 14.37 5.96
C LEU A 562 22.72 14.77 7.07
N THR A 563 24.00 14.55 6.86
CA THR A 563 25.09 15.12 7.66
C THR A 563 25.69 16.32 6.95
N LEU A 564 25.67 17.47 7.62
CA LEU A 564 26.31 18.71 7.18
C LEU A 564 27.68 18.83 7.85
N VAL A 565 28.72 18.93 7.04
CA VAL A 565 30.10 19.14 7.51
C VAL A 565 30.63 20.49 7.03
N PRO A 566 31.45 21.19 7.85
CA PRO A 566 31.96 22.52 7.52
C PRO A 566 32.67 22.61 6.17
#